data_AF-A0AB37KKR5-F1
#
_entry.id   AF-A0AB37KKR5-F1
#
_cell.length_a   1.000
_cell.length_b   1.000
_cell.length_c   1.000
_cell.angle_alpha   90.00
_cell.angle_beta   90.00
_cell.angle_gamma   90.00
#
_symmetry.space_group_name_H-M   'P 1'
#
loop_
_entity.id
_entity.type
_entity.pdbx_description
1 polymer ?
#
loop_
_entity_poly.entity_id
_entity_poly.type
_entity_poly.pdbx_seq_one_letter_code
_entity_poly.pdbx_strand_id
1 'polypeptide(L)'
;MSKMEYEQMKHELLQLKEYGYEIYASDNREYDWFFVVTPKQNLLYIKKGYLFGFNVYLEYIPSIKYGSCCTCNDNDEDVRNIDLQTIQKLEKKGLDFAHELGAQLYKNIEQAKKHIWKFEEFKKL
;
A
#
# COMPACT_ATOMS: atom_id res chain seq x y z
N MET A 1 15.73 -1.36 0.69
CA MET A 1 15.65 -0.94 2.13
C MET A 1 16.62 -1.74 3.00
N SER A 2 17.15 -1.21 4.12
CA SER A 2 17.98 -2.01 5.04
C SER A 2 17.14 -3.02 5.84
N LYS A 3 17.77 -4.06 6.41
CA LYS A 3 17.05 -5.05 7.25
C LYS A 3 16.32 -4.39 8.43
N MET A 4 16.98 -3.45 9.10
CA MET A 4 16.42 -2.76 10.26
C MET A 4 15.20 -1.92 9.89
N GLU A 5 15.28 -1.20 8.77
CA GLU A 5 14.16 -0.40 8.24
C GLU A 5 12.98 -1.28 7.81
N TYR A 6 13.24 -2.44 7.18
CA TYR A 6 12.20 -3.40 6.81
C TYR A 6 11.44 -3.92 8.04
N GLU A 7 12.18 -4.36 9.07
CA GLU A 7 11.56 -4.88 10.30
C GLU A 7 10.83 -3.78 11.08
N GLN A 8 11.34 -2.55 11.08
CA GLN A 8 10.65 -1.41 11.69
C GLN A 8 9.31 -1.13 10.97
N MET A 9 9.35 -1.00 9.64
CA MET A 9 8.16 -0.75 8.84
C MET A 9 7.12 -1.87 9.01
N LYS A 10 7.58 -3.13 8.99
CA LYS A 10 6.75 -4.30 9.28
C LYS A 10 6.10 -4.20 10.66
N HIS A 11 6.88 -3.85 11.69
CA HIS A 11 6.37 -3.72 13.06
C HIS A 11 5.29 -2.62 13.17
N GLU A 12 5.49 -1.46 12.54
CA GLU A 12 4.51 -0.36 12.50
C GLU A 12 3.22 -0.79 11.79
N LEU A 13 3.35 -1.43 10.61
CA LEU A 13 2.21 -1.94 9.85
C LEU A 13 1.41 -3.00 10.59
N LEU A 14 2.07 -3.88 11.35
CA LEU A 14 1.40 -4.93 12.12
C LEU A 14 0.52 -4.37 13.24
N GLN A 15 0.78 -3.15 13.75
CA GLN A 15 -0.12 -2.51 14.71
C GLN A 15 -1.50 -2.26 14.10
N LEU A 16 -1.59 -1.98 12.79
CA LEU A 16 -2.86 -1.69 12.12
C LEU A 16 -3.83 -2.88 12.10
N LYS A 17 -3.34 -4.11 12.34
CA LYS A 17 -4.19 -5.31 12.41
C LYS A 17 -5.27 -5.20 13.48
N GLU A 18 -5.03 -4.46 14.57
CA GLU A 18 -6.04 -4.23 15.61
C GLU A 18 -7.26 -3.45 15.11
N TYR A 19 -7.12 -2.71 14.01
CA TYR A 19 -8.18 -1.94 13.34
C TYR A 19 -8.75 -2.65 12.10
N GLY A 20 -8.45 -3.94 11.90
CA GLY A 20 -8.98 -4.73 10.80
C GLY A 20 -8.23 -4.60 9.47
N TYR A 21 -7.00 -4.06 9.48
CA TYR A 21 -6.13 -4.07 8.31
C TYR A 21 -5.47 -5.44 8.13
N GLU A 22 -5.27 -5.84 6.88
CA GLU A 22 -4.52 -7.05 6.54
C GLU A 22 -3.17 -6.68 5.95
N ILE A 23 -2.09 -7.25 6.49
CA ILE A 23 -0.72 -6.94 6.06
C ILE A 23 -0.16 -8.15 5.31
N TYR A 24 0.43 -7.88 4.15
CA TYR A 24 1.04 -8.87 3.27
C TYR A 24 2.49 -8.47 3.02
N ALA A 25 3.40 -9.41 3.27
CA ALA A 25 4.84 -9.20 3.14
C ALA A 25 5.50 -10.39 2.45
N SER A 26 6.59 -10.16 1.73
CA SER A 26 7.37 -11.25 1.15
C SER A 26 8.47 -11.71 2.09
N ASP A 27 8.77 -13.01 2.04
CA ASP A 27 10.00 -13.56 2.63
C ASP A 27 11.23 -13.26 1.74
N ASN A 28 11.00 -12.95 0.46
CA ASN A 28 12.05 -12.52 -0.46
C ASN A 28 12.39 -11.04 -0.20
N ARG A 29 13.58 -10.80 0.37
CA ARG A 29 14.08 -9.46 0.70
C ARG A 29 14.47 -8.61 -0.51
N GLU A 30 14.37 -9.15 -1.73
CA GLU A 30 14.39 -8.33 -2.95
C GLU A 30 13.18 -7.41 -3.03
N TYR A 31 12.07 -7.75 -2.36
CA TYR A 31 10.93 -6.87 -2.22
C TYR A 31 11.05 -6.06 -0.94
N ASP A 32 11.22 -4.76 -1.10
CA ASP A 32 11.29 -3.80 0.00
C ASP A 32 9.99 -3.01 0.18
N TRP A 33 8.86 -3.69 -0.03
CA TRP A 33 7.52 -3.14 0.10
C TRP A 33 6.54 -4.12 0.73
N PHE A 34 5.38 -3.59 1.11
CA PHE A 34 4.28 -4.30 1.73
C PHE A 34 2.98 -4.02 0.98
N PHE A 35 2.08 -4.98 0.99
CA PHE A 35 0.69 -4.78 0.59
C PHE A 35 -0.18 -4.70 1.86
N VAL A 36 -1.11 -3.75 1.86
CA VAL A 36 -2.01 -3.49 2.99
C VAL A 36 -3.44 -3.44 2.48
N VAL A 37 -4.28 -4.36 2.94
CA VAL A 37 -5.72 -4.33 2.65
C VAL A 37 -6.41 -3.57 3.78
N THR A 38 -7.13 -2.51 3.42
CA THR A 38 -7.86 -1.71 4.40
C THR A 38 -9.19 -2.38 4.78
N PRO A 39 -9.84 -1.98 5.88
CA PRO A 39 -11.17 -2.47 6.24
C PRO A 39 -12.23 -2.24 5.14
N LYS A 40 -12.00 -1.26 4.26
CA LYS A 40 -12.86 -0.95 3.10
C LYS A 40 -12.52 -1.78 1.85
N GLN A 41 -11.65 -2.79 1.98
CA GLN A 41 -11.16 -3.64 0.90
C GLN A 41 -10.31 -2.93 -0.16
N ASN A 42 -9.83 -1.72 0.14
CA ASN A 42 -8.86 -1.04 -0.72
C ASN A 42 -7.48 -1.67 -0.52
N LEU A 43 -6.67 -1.67 -1.58
CA LEU A 43 -5.31 -2.21 -1.53
C LEU A 43 -4.30 -1.08 -1.63
N LEU A 44 -3.47 -0.96 -0.60
CA LEU A 44 -2.35 -0.05 -0.57
C LEU A 44 -1.05 -0.81 -0.79
N TYR A 45 -0.19 -0.25 -1.63
CA TYR A 45 1.21 -0.64 -1.80
C TYR A 45 2.08 0.38 -1.06
N ILE A 46 2.91 -0.08 -0.12
CA ILE A 46 3.72 0.79 0.73
C ILE A 46 5.17 0.39 0.65
N LYS A 47 6.04 1.33 0.31
CA LYS A 47 7.50 1.11 0.22
C LYS A 47 8.26 2.25 0.87
N LYS A 48 9.55 2.05 1.10
CA LYS A 48 10.45 3.12 1.53
C LYS A 48 10.51 4.24 0.48
N GLY A 49 10.41 5.49 0.92
CA GLY A 49 10.68 6.66 0.07
C GLY A 49 12.15 6.74 -0.35
N TYR A 50 12.44 7.39 -1.48
CA TYR A 50 13.81 7.48 -2.01
C TYR A 50 14.76 8.25 -1.09
N LEU A 51 14.28 9.36 -0.50
CA LEU A 51 15.06 10.19 0.42
C LEU A 51 14.71 9.88 1.88
N PHE A 52 13.43 10.01 2.26
CA PHE A 52 12.94 9.83 3.62
C PHE A 52 11.53 9.21 3.61
N GLY A 53 11.11 8.72 4.78
CA GLY A 53 9.75 8.24 5.01
C GLY A 53 9.32 7.07 4.12
N PHE A 54 8.02 7.02 3.84
CA PHE A 54 7.40 5.97 3.04
C PHE A 54 6.55 6.57 1.92
N ASN A 55 6.49 5.86 0.80
CA ASN A 55 5.53 6.15 -0.25
C ASN A 55 4.39 5.15 -0.17
N VAL A 56 3.16 5.68 -0.16
CA VAL A 56 1.92 4.91 -0.17
C VAL A 56 1.28 5.09 -1.54
N TYR A 57 0.81 4.01 -2.13
CA TYR A 57 0.10 4.01 -3.40
C TYR A 57 -1.20 3.24 -3.25
N LEU A 58 -2.27 3.73 -3.89
CA LEU A 58 -3.53 3.02 -3.99
C LEU A 58 -3.54 2.21 -5.29
N GLU A 59 -3.69 0.90 -5.17
CA GLU A 59 -3.78 -0.03 -6.29
C GLU A 59 -5.23 -0.11 -6.81
N TYR A 60 -5.40 -0.12 -8.13
CA TYR A 60 -6.68 -0.26 -8.81
C TYR A 60 -6.55 -1.14 -10.06
N ILE A 61 -7.67 -1.46 -10.70
CA ILE A 61 -7.68 -2.31 -11.90
C ILE A 61 -6.84 -1.63 -13.00
N PRO A 62 -5.81 -2.31 -13.54
CA PRO A 62 -4.94 -1.72 -14.54
C PRO A 62 -5.71 -1.30 -15.79
N SER A 63 -5.36 -0.13 -16.33
CA SER A 63 -5.89 0.36 -17.61
C SER A 63 -4.82 1.07 -18.41
N ILE A 64 -4.99 1.08 -19.74
CA ILE A 64 -4.10 1.82 -20.65
C ILE A 64 -4.10 3.31 -20.32
N LYS A 65 -5.23 3.85 -19.83
CA LYS A 65 -5.40 5.29 -19.62
C LYS A 65 -4.77 5.80 -18.32
N TYR A 66 -4.75 4.98 -17.26
CA TYR A 66 -4.40 5.44 -15.90
C TYR A 66 -3.36 4.57 -15.19
N GLY A 67 -2.81 3.55 -15.84
CA GLY A 67 -1.89 2.61 -15.21
C GLY A 67 -2.61 1.71 -14.20
N SER A 68 -1.89 1.27 -13.16
CA SER A 68 -2.36 0.33 -12.13
C SER A 68 -2.49 0.91 -10.72
N CYS A 69 -1.93 2.09 -10.46
CA CYS A 69 -1.98 2.71 -9.14
C CYS A 69 -1.75 4.23 -9.21
N CYS A 70 -2.07 4.92 -8.12
CA CYS A 70 -1.74 6.32 -7.90
C CYS A 70 -1.05 6.53 -6.56
N THR A 71 -0.18 7.53 -6.46
CA THR A 71 0.48 7.89 -5.19
C THR A 71 -0.51 8.59 -4.26
N CYS A 72 -0.50 8.21 -2.98
CA CYS A 72 -1.39 8.75 -1.95
C CYS A 72 -0.77 9.91 -1.16
N ASN A 73 0.56 9.97 -1.10
CA ASN A 73 1.31 11.08 -0.52
C ASN A 73 2.07 11.82 -1.62
N ASP A 74 2.03 13.15 -1.59
CA ASP A 74 2.85 13.96 -2.49
C ASP A 74 4.33 13.77 -2.15
N ASN A 75 5.21 14.01 -3.13
CA ASN A 75 6.66 13.88 -2.93
C ASN A 75 7.21 14.80 -1.82
N ASP A 76 6.46 15.82 -1.42
CA ASP A 76 6.80 16.77 -0.36
C ASP A 76 6.26 16.37 1.03
N GLU A 77 5.35 15.39 1.11
CA GLU A 77 4.87 14.86 2.40
C GLU A 77 5.82 13.78 2.92
N ASP A 78 6.69 14.16 3.86
CA ASP A 78 7.58 13.26 4.58
C ASP A 78 6.77 12.40 5.58
N VAL A 79 6.27 11.27 5.11
CA VAL A 79 5.54 10.29 5.91
C VAL A 79 6.55 9.44 6.69
N ARG A 80 6.96 9.91 7.87
CA ARG A 80 8.00 9.24 8.68
C ARG A 80 7.50 8.08 9.54
N ASN A 81 6.21 8.10 9.89
CA ASN A 81 5.61 7.10 10.77
C ASN A 81 4.37 6.52 10.10
N ILE A 82 4.18 5.21 10.23
CA ILE A 82 2.96 4.54 9.78
C ILE A 82 2.05 4.31 10.99
N ASP A 83 1.08 5.20 11.16
CA ASP A 83 0.00 5.05 12.15
C ASP A 83 -1.39 5.06 11.49
N LEU A 84 -2.42 4.78 12.29
CA LEU A 84 -3.80 4.67 11.80
C LEU A 84 -4.28 5.97 11.13
N GLN A 85 -4.03 7.12 11.75
CA GLN A 85 -4.50 8.40 11.24
C GLN A 85 -3.83 8.75 9.90
N THR A 86 -2.53 8.49 9.82
CA THR A 86 -1.72 8.68 8.62
C THR A 86 -2.22 7.80 7.49
N ILE A 87 -2.42 6.50 7.73
CA ILE A 87 -2.91 5.57 6.70
C ILE A 87 -4.33 5.93 6.24
N GLN A 88 -5.22 6.32 7.15
CA GLN A 88 -6.58 6.75 6.78
C GLN A 88 -6.58 8.04 5.93
N LYS A 89 -5.73 9.01 6.28
CA LYS A 89 -5.54 10.24 5.50
C LYS A 89 -5.06 9.91 4.08
N LEU A 90 -4.05 9.04 3.96
CA LEU A 90 -3.45 8.67 2.68
C LEU A 90 -4.39 7.81 1.83
N GLU A 91 -5.10 6.85 2.43
CA GLU A 91 -6.15 6.08 1.75
C GLU A 91 -7.19 7.04 1.16
N LYS A 92 -7.65 8.03 1.93
CA LYS A 92 -8.63 9.01 1.43
C LYS A 92 -8.09 9.80 0.24
N LYS A 93 -6.86 10.33 0.33
CA LYS A 93 -6.23 11.07 -0.78
C LYS A 93 -6.14 10.23 -2.06
N GLY A 94 -5.67 8.99 -1.93
CA GLY A 94 -5.59 8.07 -3.07
C GLY A 94 -6.97 7.80 -3.68
N LEU A 95 -8.00 7.61 -2.85
CA LEU A 95 -9.37 7.39 -3.31
C LEU A 95 -9.95 8.60 -4.05
N ASP A 96 -9.73 9.81 -3.51
CA ASP A 96 -10.18 11.05 -4.13
C ASP A 96 -9.56 11.18 -5.53
N PHE A 97 -8.24 10.96 -5.65
CA PHE A 97 -7.53 11.03 -6.92
C PHE A 97 -7.93 9.93 -7.91
N ALA A 98 -8.05 8.68 -7.45
CA ALA A 98 -8.52 7.57 -8.29
C ALA A 98 -9.94 7.82 -8.82
N HIS A 99 -10.80 8.45 -8.02
CA HIS A 99 -12.13 8.87 -8.44
C HIS A 99 -12.08 9.97 -9.50
N GLU A 100 -11.22 10.99 -9.35
CA GLU A 100 -11.00 12.03 -10.37
C GLU A 100 -10.52 11.46 -11.71
N LEU A 101 -9.68 10.42 -11.67
CA LEU A 101 -9.29 9.68 -12.87
C LEU A 101 -10.44 8.84 -13.44
N GLY A 102 -11.43 8.46 -12.64
CA GLY A 102 -12.40 7.43 -13.02
C GLY A 102 -11.77 6.03 -13.08
N ALA A 103 -10.75 5.79 -12.27
CA ALA A 103 -10.14 4.47 -12.11
C ALA A 103 -11.10 3.51 -11.41
N GLN A 104 -11.06 2.24 -11.79
CA GLN A 104 -11.90 1.21 -11.18
C GLN A 104 -11.14 0.51 -10.06
N LEU A 105 -11.61 0.64 -8.83
CA LEU A 105 -11.02 -0.06 -7.68
C LEU A 105 -11.29 -1.56 -7.74
N TYR A 106 -10.42 -2.33 -7.10
CA TYR A 106 -10.70 -3.74 -6.85
C TYR A 106 -11.88 -3.89 -5.88
N LYS A 107 -12.73 -4.90 -6.11
CA LYS A 107 -13.84 -5.24 -5.22
C LYS A 107 -13.38 -5.86 -3.91
N ASN A 108 -12.27 -6.58 -3.96
CA ASN A 108 -11.64 -7.28 -2.84
C ASN A 108 -10.23 -7.75 -3.23
N ILE A 109 -9.52 -8.27 -2.23
CA ILE A 109 -8.15 -8.78 -2.40
C ILE A 109 -8.06 -9.95 -3.40
N GLU A 110 -9.08 -10.80 -3.51
CA GLU A 110 -9.10 -11.91 -4.46
C GLU A 110 -9.16 -11.44 -5.92
N GLN A 111 -9.75 -10.29 -6.19
CA GLN A 111 -9.67 -9.66 -7.50
C GLN A 111 -8.28 -9.04 -7.74
N ALA A 112 -7.70 -8.39 -6.73
CA ALA A 112 -6.40 -7.75 -6.84
C ALA A 112 -5.27 -8.77 -7.15
N LYS A 113 -5.29 -9.92 -6.48
CA LYS A 113 -4.37 -11.06 -6.70
C LYS A 113 -4.28 -11.54 -8.15
N LYS A 114 -5.32 -11.34 -8.96
CA LYS A 114 -5.33 -11.76 -10.37
C LYS A 114 -4.59 -10.79 -11.30
N HIS A 115 -4.37 -9.56 -10.85
CA HIS A 115 -3.83 -8.49 -11.68
C HIS A 115 -2.45 -8.03 -11.21
N ILE A 116 -2.16 -8.16 -9.92
CA ILE A 116 -0.89 -7.72 -9.36
C ILE A 116 0.18 -8.76 -9.62
N TRP A 117 1.23 -8.32 -10.30
CA TRP A 117 2.38 -9.14 -10.60
C TRP A 117 3.01 -9.67 -9.30
N LYS A 118 3.19 -10.99 -9.25
CA LYS A 118 3.87 -11.70 -8.16
C LYS A 118 3.26 -11.52 -6.77
N PHE A 119 1.95 -11.24 -6.69
CA PHE A 119 1.28 -11.15 -5.39
C PHE A 119 1.42 -12.46 -4.59
N GLU A 120 1.50 -13.61 -5.26
CA GLU A 120 1.72 -14.93 -4.66
C GLU A 120 3.03 -15.05 -3.86
N GLU A 121 4.02 -14.17 -4.10
CA GLU A 121 5.25 -14.11 -3.33
C GLU A 121 5.07 -13.37 -1.99
N PHE A 122 3.88 -12.82 -1.72
CA PHE A 122 3.51 -12.12 -0.49
C PHE A 122 2.58 -12.97 0.36
N LYS A 123 2.98 -13.16 1.62
CA LYS A 123 2.22 -13.90 2.63
C LYS A 123 1.51 -12.94 3.57
N LYS A 124 0.28 -13.28 3.92
CA LYS A 124 -0.45 -12.58 4.99
C LYS A 124 0.27 -12.81 6.31
N LEU A 125 0.60 -11.72 7.00
CA LEU A 125 1.24 -11.72 8.32
C LEU A 125 0.20 -11.67 9.44
#